data_AF-A0A1G6S1J5-F1
#
_entry.id   AF-A0A1G6S1J5-F1
#
_cell.length_a   1.000
_cell.length_b   1.000
_cell.length_c   1.000
_cell.angle_alpha   90.00
_cell.angle_beta   90.00
_cell.angle_gamma   90.00
#
_symmetry.space_group_name_H-M   'P 1'
#
loop_
_entity.id
_entity.type
_entity.pdbx_description
1 polymer ?
#
loop_
_entity_poly.entity_id
_entity_poly.type
_entity_poly.pdbx_seq_one_letter_code
_entity_poly.pdbx_strand_id
1 'polypeptide(L)' 'MEKKISIKTSGSSYWNTYRIWESSGKFICEEYEDGFFGGRYNKIGETRSFEDAITYCRAYASKYGAIQKVEFR' A
#
# COMPACT_ATOMS: atom_id res chain seq x y z
N MET A 1 -5.55 -3.90 -14.16
CA MET A 1 -4.08 -3.93 -13.92
C MET A 1 -3.79 -4.12 -12.43
N GLU A 2 -2.76 -4.87 -12.01
CA GLU A 2 -2.31 -5.00 -10.60
C GLU A 2 -0.84 -4.57 -10.48
N LYS A 3 -0.51 -3.79 -9.43
CA LYS A 3 0.86 -3.43 -9.04
C LYS A 3 1.06 -3.61 -7.54
N LYS A 4 2.23 -4.09 -7.11
CA LYS A 4 2.59 -4.19 -5.70
C LYS A 4 3.62 -3.12 -5.34
N ILE A 5 3.46 -2.54 -4.16
CA ILE A 5 4.34 -1.49 -3.65
C ILE A 5 4.75 -1.85 -2.25
N SER A 6 6.05 -1.96 -1.99
CA SER A 6 6.58 -2.12 -0.64
C SER A 6 7.13 -0.77 -0.18
N ILE A 7 6.73 -0.33 1.01
CA ILE A 7 7.15 0.94 1.61
C ILE A 7 7.83 0.66 2.95
N LYS A 8 9.06 1.14 3.11
CA LYS A 8 9.79 1.10 4.38
C LYS A 8 9.68 2.44 5.09
N THR A 9 9.21 2.42 6.33
CA THR A 9 9.08 3.60 7.19
C THR A 9 10.11 3.55 8.31
N SER A 10 10.50 4.70 8.86
CA SER A 10 11.49 4.81 9.94
C SER A 10 11.02 4.18 11.25
N GLY A 11 9.70 4.10 11.47
CA GLY A 11 9.10 3.52 12.67
C GLY A 11 8.85 2.01 12.60
N SER A 12 9.14 1.37 11.47
CA SER A 12 8.93 -0.07 11.28
C SER A 12 10.24 -0.77 10.88
N SER A 13 10.58 -1.84 11.58
CA SER A 13 11.65 -2.75 11.17
C SER A 13 11.27 -3.55 9.92
N TYR A 14 9.98 -3.58 9.57
CA TYR A 14 9.43 -4.36 8.48
C TYR A 14 8.96 -3.47 7.32
N TRP A 15 8.89 -4.06 6.13
CA TRP A 15 8.29 -3.42 4.97
C TRP A 15 6.77 -3.49 5.05
N ASN A 16 6.10 -2.36 4.96
CA ASN A 16 4.66 -2.32 4.76
C ASN A 16 4.39 -2.59 3.29
N THR A 17 3.69 -3.69 3.00
CA THR A 17 3.39 -4.07 1.62
C THR A 17 1.98 -3.61 1.26
N TYR A 18 1.85 -2.99 0.11
CA TYR A 18 0.60 -2.49 -0.45
C TYR A 18 0.36 -3.12 -1.81
N ARG A 19 -0.90 -3.26 -2.16
CA ARG A 19 -1.36 -3.67 -3.49
C ARG A 19 -2.27 -2.60 -4.05
N ILE A 20 -2.05 -2.26 -5.31
CA ILE A 20 -2.93 -1.39 -6.08
C ILE A 20 -3.50 -2.20 -7.24
N TRP A 21 -4.82 -2.26 -7.35
CA TRP A 21 -5.47 -2.95 -8.46
C TRP A 21 -6.67 -2.17 -8.98
N GLU A 22 -6.95 -2.34 -10.27
CA GLU A 22 -8.04 -1.65 -10.94
C GLU A 22 -9.34 -2.46 -10.88
N SER A 23 -10.43 -1.80 -10.49
CA SER A 23 -11.77 -2.37 -10.45
C SER A 23 -12.82 -1.33 -10.83
N SER A 24 -13.67 -1.64 -11.81
CA SER A 24 -14.78 -0.78 -12.21
C SER A 24 -14.38 0.69 -12.48
N GLY A 25 -13.23 0.92 -13.11
CA GLY A 25 -12.70 2.25 -13.42
C GLY A 25 -12.11 3.02 -12.23
N LYS A 26 -11.87 2.35 -11.09
CA LYS A 26 -11.20 2.90 -9.91
C LYS A 26 -9.96 2.10 -9.59
N PHE A 27 -8.98 2.73 -8.96
CA PHE A 27 -7.80 2.08 -8.41
C PHE A 27 -7.97 1.88 -6.91
N ILE A 28 -7.96 0.63 -6.48
CA ILE A 28 -8.13 0.22 -5.08
C ILE A 28 -6.76 0.05 -4.45
N CYS A 29 -6.55 0.69 -3.31
CA CYS A 29 -5.36 0.54 -2.48
C CYS A 29 -5.66 -0.41 -1.31
N GLU A 30 -4.82 -1.42 -1.15
CA GLU A 30 -4.89 -2.37 -0.04
C GLU A 30 -3.54 -2.45 0.67
N GLU A 31 -3.59 -2.57 1.99
CA GLU A 31 -2.43 -2.87 2.82
C GLU A 31 -2.42 -4.36 3.16
N TYR A 32 -1.26 -4.98 3.02
CA TYR A 32 -1.02 -6.34 3.48
C TYR A 32 -0.68 -6.30 4.97
N GLU A 33 -1.54 -6.93 5.77
CA GLU A 33 -1.35 -7.14 7.18
C GLU A 33 -0.98 -8.59 7.40
N ASP A 34 0.21 -8.83 7.96
CA ASP A 34 0.67 -10.18 8.30
C ASP A 34 -0.06 -10.65 9.57
N GLY A 35 -0.82 -11.73 9.44
CA GLY A 35 -1.63 -12.30 10.51
C GLY A 35 -1.16 -13.69 10.88
N PHE A 36 -1.44 -14.12 12.10
CA PHE A 36 -1.03 -15.43 12.63
C PHE A 36 -1.55 -16.63 11.81
N PHE A 37 -2.64 -16.45 11.05
CA PHE A 37 -3.27 -17.48 10.21
C PHE A 37 -3.07 -17.23 8.70
N GLY A 38 -2.07 -16.42 8.33
CA GLY A 38 -1.83 -15.97 6.97
C GLY A 38 -2.18 -14.49 6.81
N GLY A 39 -1.41 -13.78 6.00
CA GLY A 39 -1.64 -12.36 5.79
C GLY A 39 -2.83 -12.07 4.89
N ARG A 40 -3.45 -10.92 5.14
CA ARG A 40 -4.65 -10.46 4.43
C ARG A 40 -4.41 -9.09 3.83
N TYR A 41 -5.05 -8.83 2.69
CA TYR A 41 -5.12 -7.51 2.10
C TYR A 41 -6.36 -6.78 2.62
N ASN A 42 -6.16 -5.68 3.31
CA ASN A 42 -7.22 -4.82 3.81
C ASN A 42 -7.34 -3.58 2.93
N LYS A 43 -8.54 -3.27 2.44
CA LYS A 43 -8.78 -2.05 1.65
C LYS A 43 -8.58 -0.83 2.52
N ILE A 44 -7.64 0.04 2.13
CA ILE A 44 -7.37 1.30 2.81
C ILE A 44 -8.01 2.49 2.08
N GLY A 45 -8.22 2.38 0.76
CA GLY A 45 -8.82 3.46 -0.02
C GLY A 45 -9.06 3.11 -1.49
N GLU A 46 -9.69 4.04 -2.21
CA GLU A 46 -9.86 3.97 -3.66
C GLU A 46 -9.69 5.36 -4.29
N THR A 47 -9.13 5.40 -5.49
CA THR A 47 -8.86 6.63 -6.24
C THR A 47 -9.31 6.49 -7.69
N ARG A 48 -9.32 7.61 -8.42
CA ARG A 48 -9.68 7.64 -9.85
C ARG A 48 -8.49 7.39 -10.78
N SER A 49 -7.27 7.54 -10.27
CA SER A 49 -6.04 7.36 -11.05
C SER A 49 -5.03 6.50 -10.30
N PHE A 50 -4.16 5.83 -11.06
CA PHE A 50 -3.09 5.01 -10.51
C PHE A 50 -2.05 5.84 -9.73
N GLU A 51 -1.76 7.06 -10.18
CA GLU A 51 -0.82 7.97 -9.52
C GLU A 51 -1.37 8.48 -8.18
N ASP A 52 -2.68 8.77 -8.12
CA ASP A 52 -3.34 9.10 -6.85
C ASP A 52 -3.32 7.91 -5.91
N ALA A 53 -3.50 6.69 -6.41
CA ALA A 53 -3.45 5.47 -5.60
C ALA A 53 -2.06 5.28 -4.97
N ILE A 54 -0.99 5.51 -5.73
CA ILE A 54 0.39 5.50 -5.21
C ILE A 54 0.56 6.54 -4.10
N THR A 55 0.12 7.77 -4.37
CA THR A 55 0.21 8.88 -3.41
C THR A 55 -0.56 8.57 -2.14
N TYR A 56 -1.74 7.95 -2.27
CA TYR A 56 -2.57 7.51 -1.16
C TYR A 56 -1.86 6.44 -0.31
N CYS A 57 -1.29 5.40 -0.92
CA CYS A 57 -0.52 4.37 -0.21
C CYS A 57 0.67 4.97 0.56
N ARG A 58 1.37 5.95 -0.03
CA ARG A 58 2.47 6.66 0.63
C ARG A 58 1.97 7.48 1.82
N ALA A 59 0.93 8.28 1.62
CA ALA A 59 0.34 9.08 2.68
C ALA A 59 -0.15 8.21 3.85
N TYR A 60 -0.78 7.08 3.54
CA TYR A 60 -1.22 6.11 4.55
C TYR A 60 -0.04 5.49 5.29
N ALA A 61 1.01 5.07 4.59
CA ALA A 61 2.21 4.50 5.19
C ALA A 61 2.90 5.47 6.16
N SER A 62 2.83 6.79 5.91
CA SER A 62 3.41 7.80 6.80
C SER A 62 2.87 7.77 8.23
N LYS A 63 1.71 7.14 8.48
CA LYS A 63 1.19 6.92 9.84
C LYS A 63 2.10 6.01 10.69
N TYR A 64 2.92 5.19 10.03
CA TYR A 64 3.91 4.31 10.67
C TYR A 64 5.32 4.93 10.74
N GLY A 65 5.46 6.22 10.45
CA GLY A 65 6.73 6.95 10.48
C GLY A 65 7.16 7.49 9.11
N ALA A 66 8.30 8.18 9.08
CA ALA A 66 8.79 8.83 7.86
C ALA A 66 9.13 7.78 6.79
N ILE A 67 8.68 8.00 5.55
CA ILE A 67 9.00 7.12 4.42
C ILE A 67 10.49 7.19 4.13
N GLN A 68 11.17 6.06 4.18
CA GLN A 68 12.59 5.95 3.84
C GLN A 68 12.81 5.40 2.44
N LYS A 69 12.03 4.40 2.04
CA LYS A 69 12.19 3.73 0.74
C LYS A 69 10.86 3.23 0.20
N VAL A 70 10.70 3.28 -1.12
CA VAL A 70 9.55 2.74 -1.86
C VAL A 70 10.08 1.85 -2.98
N GLU A 71 9.56 0.63 -3.08
CA GLU A 71 9.91 -0.34 -4.12
C GLU A 71 8.65 -0.82 -4.83
N PHE A 72 8.69 -0.86 -6.17
CA PHE A 72 7.65 -1.47 -6.98
C PHE A 72 8.04 -2.93 -7.25
N ARG A 73 7.10 -3.85 -7.03
CA ARG A 73 7.26 -5.29 -7.25
C ARG A 73 6.26 -5.81 -8.27
#